data_AF-A0A2M8TFT3-F1
#
_entry.id   AF-A0A2M8TFT3-F1
#
_cell.length_a   1.000
_cell.length_b   1.000
_cell.length_c   1.000
_cell.angle_alpha   90.00
_cell.angle_beta   90.00
_cell.angle_gamma   90.00
#
_symmetry.space_group_name_H-M   'P 1'
#
loop_
_entity.id
_entity.type
_entity.pdbx_description
1 polymer ?
#
loop_
_entity_poly.entity_id
_entity_poly.type
_entity_poly.pdbx_seq_one_letter_code
_entity_poly.pdbx_strand_id
1 'polypeptide(L)'
;MKKVFNIENKKVGSDSPAFIIAELSANHLQRYENAVKLIKEAKKAGADAVKLQTYTPDTITMDCDNEYFQIKQGTIWDGTTLHKLYEKAYTPWDWQPKLKKVAEEEGLICFSSPFDNTAVDFLEKMNVPAYKIASFEITDIPFIEYVAAKGKPVIISTGIAELSDIEEALKACKRVGNNEVVLLKCTSEYPAPYEDINLKTIPNMAETFEVVVGISDHTLGTSVSVAAVALGAKIVEKHFTLDRNLGGPDSKFSMEPKEFKNMVDSIRNVEKALGKVTYELTERQIKSREHSRSLFVVKDIKAGEMFTQENIKSIRPGFGMETKYINDVIGKKAKSYIKKGTPLARSLIM
;
A
#
# COMPACT_ATOMS: atom_id res chain seq x y z
N MET A 1 -7.62 8.28 -18.08
CA MET A 1 -8.22 8.86 -16.85
C MET A 1 -7.86 7.97 -15.69
N LYS A 2 -7.48 8.51 -14.53
CA LYS A 2 -7.12 7.66 -13.38
C LYS A 2 -8.36 6.88 -12.92
N LYS A 3 -8.31 5.54 -12.90
CA LYS A 3 -9.44 4.71 -12.47
C LYS A 3 -9.70 4.93 -10.97
N VAL A 4 -10.96 5.18 -10.65
CA VAL A 4 -11.45 5.37 -9.30
C VAL A 4 -12.82 4.69 -9.22
N PHE A 5 -13.02 3.89 -8.19
CA PHE A 5 -14.29 3.24 -7.92
C PHE A 5 -14.57 3.29 -6.41
N ASN A 6 -15.76 2.85 -6.00
CA ASN A 6 -16.16 2.86 -4.60
C ASN A 6 -16.34 1.42 -4.11
N ILE A 7 -15.87 1.16 -2.89
CA ILE A 7 -16.33 0.02 -2.10
C ILE A 7 -17.18 0.63 -1.00
N GLU A 8 -18.51 0.48 -1.09
CA GLU A 8 -19.47 1.22 -0.25
C GLU A 8 -19.19 2.74 -0.27
N ASN A 9 -18.94 3.32 0.90
CA ASN A 9 -18.65 4.73 1.12
C ASN A 9 -17.16 5.08 0.99
N LYS A 10 -16.30 4.11 0.63
CA LYS A 10 -14.84 4.31 0.51
C LYS A 10 -14.43 4.39 -0.96
N LYS A 11 -13.89 5.54 -1.35
CA LYS A 11 -13.27 5.73 -2.65
C LYS A 11 -11.91 5.02 -2.68
N VAL A 12 -11.67 4.24 -3.73
CA VAL A 12 -10.40 3.53 -3.97
C VAL A 12 -9.84 3.96 -5.33
N GLY A 13 -8.66 4.56 -5.33
CA GLY A 13 -7.97 4.98 -6.53
C GLY A 13 -6.82 5.95 -6.28
N SER A 14 -6.32 6.57 -7.35
CA SER A 14 -5.09 7.37 -7.36
C SER A 14 -4.98 8.47 -6.31
N ASP A 15 -6.08 9.17 -6.04
CA ASP A 15 -6.08 10.36 -5.18
C ASP A 15 -6.82 10.09 -3.85
N SER A 16 -7.15 8.83 -3.58
CA SER A 16 -7.67 8.40 -2.28
C SER A 16 -6.54 7.86 -1.39
N PRO A 17 -6.74 7.87 -0.06
CA PRO A 17 -5.95 7.05 0.84
C PRO A 17 -6.05 5.57 0.45
N ALA A 18 -4.99 4.82 0.76
CA ALA A 18 -4.93 3.37 0.65
C ALA A 18 -6.01 2.75 1.53
N PHE A 19 -6.74 1.82 0.94
CA PHE A 19 -7.77 1.01 1.58
C PHE A 19 -7.13 -0.19 2.26
N ILE A 20 -7.22 -0.26 3.59
CA ILE A 20 -6.50 -1.26 4.40
C ILE A 20 -7.44 -2.37 4.83
N ILE A 21 -7.13 -3.60 4.43
CA ILE A 21 -7.93 -4.81 4.67
C ILE A 21 -7.23 -5.66 5.73
N ALA A 22 -7.94 -5.96 6.82
CA ALA A 22 -7.57 -7.00 7.76
C ALA A 22 -8.17 -8.34 7.31
N GLU A 23 -7.31 -9.26 6.88
CA GLU A 23 -7.72 -10.61 6.49
C GLU A 23 -7.82 -11.51 7.73
N LEU A 24 -9.03 -12.01 8.03
CA LEU A 24 -9.25 -12.85 9.20
C LEU A 24 -8.80 -14.29 8.98
N SER A 25 -9.02 -14.83 7.78
CA SER A 25 -8.73 -16.22 7.42
C SER A 25 -9.16 -17.21 8.54
N ALA A 26 -8.31 -18.19 8.84
CA ALA A 26 -8.50 -19.19 9.90
C ALA A 26 -8.16 -18.69 11.32
N ASN A 27 -7.80 -17.42 11.53
CA ASN A 27 -7.33 -16.92 12.83
C ASN A 27 -8.42 -16.87 13.91
N HIS A 28 -9.69 -17.11 13.54
CA HIS A 28 -10.77 -17.30 14.50
C HIS A 28 -10.70 -18.63 15.26
N LEU A 29 -9.88 -19.59 14.80
CA LEU A 29 -9.65 -20.89 15.46
C LEU A 29 -10.95 -21.67 15.76
N GLN A 30 -11.88 -21.65 14.80
CA GLN A 30 -13.21 -22.25 14.97
C GLN A 30 -13.98 -21.78 16.23
N ARG A 31 -13.81 -20.51 16.62
CA ARG A 31 -14.60 -19.88 17.68
C ARG A 31 -15.21 -18.56 17.21
N TYR A 32 -16.53 -18.47 17.25
CA TYR A 32 -17.26 -17.27 16.80
C TYR A 32 -16.86 -16.03 17.59
N GLU A 33 -16.64 -16.18 18.89
CA GLU A 33 -16.25 -15.09 19.78
C GLU A 33 -14.87 -14.53 19.42
N ASN A 34 -13.97 -15.38 18.91
CA ASN A 34 -12.66 -14.94 18.42
C ASN A 34 -12.81 -14.16 17.12
N ALA A 35 -13.67 -14.60 16.19
CA ALA A 35 -13.98 -13.85 14.97
C ALA A 35 -14.54 -12.45 15.29
N VAL A 36 -15.48 -12.36 16.24
CA VAL A 36 -16.01 -11.06 16.72
C VAL A 36 -14.90 -10.19 17.33
N LYS A 37 -14.01 -10.75 18.16
CA LYS A 37 -12.88 -10.01 18.72
C LYS A 37 -11.92 -9.52 17.64
N LEU A 38 -11.61 -10.35 16.64
CA LEU A 38 -10.74 -9.98 15.52
C LEU A 38 -11.29 -8.74 14.78
N ILE A 39 -12.59 -8.70 14.49
CA ILE A 39 -13.24 -7.56 13.84
C ILE A 39 -13.06 -6.28 14.67
N LYS A 40 -13.32 -6.35 15.98
CA LYS A 40 -13.21 -5.20 16.88
C LYS A 40 -11.78 -4.70 17.01
N GLU A 41 -10.81 -5.61 17.12
CA GLU A 41 -9.40 -5.23 17.20
C GLU A 41 -8.88 -4.68 15.85
N ALA A 42 -9.33 -5.22 14.71
CA ALA A 42 -9.02 -4.67 13.39
C ALA A 42 -9.52 -3.22 13.25
N LYS A 43 -10.75 -2.93 13.74
CA LYS A 43 -11.27 -1.56 13.78
C LYS A 43 -10.39 -0.64 14.62
N LYS A 44 -10.04 -1.05 15.84
CA LYS A 44 -9.18 -0.27 16.75
C LYS A 44 -7.79 -0.03 16.16
N ALA A 45 -7.27 -0.99 15.41
CA ALA A 45 -6.00 -0.88 14.70
C ALA A 45 -6.06 0.05 13.48
N GLY A 46 -7.25 0.43 13.03
CA GLY A 46 -7.46 1.40 11.94
C GLY A 46 -7.66 0.76 10.55
N ALA A 47 -8.07 -0.51 10.49
CA ALA A 47 -8.50 -1.12 9.24
C ALA A 47 -9.72 -0.38 8.65
N ASP A 48 -9.82 -0.38 7.31
CA ASP A 48 -10.99 0.10 6.59
C ASP A 48 -12.00 -1.03 6.36
N ALA A 49 -11.51 -2.27 6.25
CA ALA A 49 -12.32 -3.45 6.02
C ALA A 49 -11.79 -4.69 6.73
N VAL A 50 -12.68 -5.65 6.92
CA VAL A 50 -12.35 -7.03 7.26
C VAL A 50 -12.73 -7.95 6.11
N LYS A 51 -11.88 -8.92 5.83
CA LYS A 51 -12.11 -9.92 4.79
C LYS A 51 -12.22 -11.32 5.41
N LEU A 52 -13.20 -12.07 4.93
CA LEU A 52 -13.43 -13.48 5.25
C LEU A 52 -13.01 -14.38 4.08
N GLN A 53 -13.09 -15.68 4.29
CA GLN A 53 -12.99 -16.70 3.24
C GLN A 53 -14.27 -17.55 3.26
N THR A 54 -14.88 -17.73 2.10
CA THR A 54 -16.17 -18.43 1.94
C THR A 54 -15.97 -19.65 1.07
N TYR A 55 -15.89 -20.80 1.73
CA TYR A 55 -15.85 -22.13 1.13
C TYR A 55 -16.26 -23.15 2.19
N THR A 56 -16.43 -24.39 1.77
CA THR A 56 -16.36 -25.57 2.65
C THR A 56 -15.26 -26.49 2.14
N PRO A 57 -14.72 -27.41 2.96
CA PRO A 57 -13.73 -28.37 2.48
C PRO A 57 -14.21 -29.13 1.23
N ASP A 58 -15.51 -29.42 1.14
CA ASP A 58 -16.12 -30.19 0.04
C ASP A 58 -16.36 -29.37 -1.23
N THR A 59 -16.34 -28.03 -1.14
CA THR A 59 -16.53 -27.17 -2.32
C THR A 59 -15.23 -26.67 -2.93
N ILE A 60 -14.17 -26.52 -2.11
CA ILE A 60 -12.84 -26.10 -2.58
C ILE A 60 -11.96 -27.29 -2.98
N THR A 61 -12.20 -28.46 -2.38
CA THR A 61 -11.43 -29.69 -2.65
C THR A 61 -12.32 -30.91 -2.40
N MET A 62 -11.72 -32.10 -2.27
CA MET A 62 -12.43 -33.32 -1.92
C MET A 62 -11.71 -34.11 -0.83
N ASP A 63 -12.46 -34.90 -0.06
CA ASP A 63 -11.89 -35.83 0.91
C ASP A 63 -11.15 -36.97 0.18
N CYS A 64 -9.87 -36.74 -0.08
CA CYS A 64 -8.99 -37.66 -0.76
C CYS A 64 -7.59 -37.62 -0.13
N ASP A 65 -7.00 -38.79 0.05
CA ASP A 65 -5.70 -39.00 0.71
C ASP A 65 -4.66 -39.61 -0.24
N ASN A 66 -4.77 -39.30 -1.54
CA ASN A 66 -3.74 -39.70 -2.51
C ASN A 66 -2.60 -38.67 -2.56
N GLU A 67 -1.56 -38.97 -3.33
CA GLU A 67 -0.35 -38.15 -3.38
C GLU A 67 -0.52 -36.71 -3.89
N TYR A 68 -1.63 -36.41 -4.59
CA TYR A 68 -1.95 -35.09 -5.14
C TYR A 68 -2.65 -34.19 -4.13
N PHE A 69 -3.42 -34.76 -3.19
CA PHE A 69 -4.13 -34.02 -2.14
C PHE A 69 -3.30 -33.85 -0.86
N GLN A 70 -2.14 -34.50 -0.79
CA GLN A 70 -1.16 -34.37 0.28
C GLN A 70 -0.36 -33.07 0.16
N ILE A 71 -0.24 -32.34 1.27
CA ILE A 71 0.57 -31.13 1.37
C ILE A 71 2.01 -31.54 1.70
N LYS A 72 2.91 -31.33 0.74
CA LYS A 72 4.32 -31.77 0.76
C LYS A 72 5.27 -30.78 0.07
N GLN A 73 4.88 -29.50 0.02
CA GLN A 73 5.55 -28.46 -0.76
C GLN A 73 6.56 -27.65 0.08
N GLY A 74 6.92 -28.10 1.28
CA GLY A 74 7.84 -27.39 2.17
C GLY A 74 7.17 -26.22 2.90
N THR A 75 5.84 -26.28 3.06
CA THR A 75 5.04 -25.21 3.65
C THR A 75 4.82 -25.44 5.16
N ILE A 76 4.28 -24.43 5.83
CA ILE A 76 3.86 -24.55 7.24
C ILE A 76 2.68 -25.52 7.46
N TRP A 77 2.06 -26.01 6.38
CA TRP A 77 0.91 -26.91 6.39
C TRP A 77 1.25 -28.34 5.95
N ASP A 78 2.53 -28.66 5.75
CA ASP A 78 2.96 -29.99 5.32
C ASP A 78 2.55 -31.10 6.32
N GLY A 79 2.30 -32.31 5.80
CA GLY A 79 1.98 -33.50 6.61
C GLY A 79 0.48 -33.73 6.85
N THR A 80 -0.39 -33.09 6.08
CA THR A 80 -1.84 -33.32 6.07
C THR A 80 -2.38 -33.26 4.64
N THR A 81 -3.65 -33.62 4.46
CA THR A 81 -4.37 -33.38 3.20
C THR A 81 -4.99 -31.98 3.15
N LEU A 82 -5.24 -31.47 1.95
CA LEU A 82 -5.96 -30.21 1.71
C LEU A 82 -7.32 -30.18 2.44
N HIS A 83 -8.11 -31.25 2.31
CA HIS A 83 -9.43 -31.34 2.93
C HIS A 83 -9.36 -31.20 4.46
N LYS A 84 -8.46 -31.95 5.12
CA LYS A 84 -8.23 -31.88 6.58
C LYS A 84 -7.72 -30.52 7.06
N LEU A 85 -6.94 -29.81 6.23
CA LEU A 85 -6.52 -28.44 6.52
C LEU A 85 -7.73 -27.50 6.49
N TYR A 86 -8.50 -27.57 5.41
CA TYR A 86 -9.64 -26.71 5.17
C TYR A 86 -10.78 -26.93 6.17
N GLU A 87 -10.96 -28.14 6.68
CA GLU A 87 -11.92 -28.45 7.76
C GLU A 87 -11.60 -27.66 9.05
N LYS A 88 -10.31 -27.42 9.32
CA LYS A 88 -9.88 -26.61 10.46
C LYS A 88 -9.94 -25.12 10.18
N ALA A 89 -9.77 -24.73 8.91
CA ALA A 89 -9.57 -23.34 8.51
C ALA A 89 -10.85 -22.58 8.15
N TYR A 90 -11.85 -23.23 7.56
CA TYR A 90 -12.99 -22.55 6.96
C TYR A 90 -13.80 -21.73 7.97
N THR A 91 -14.36 -20.59 7.56
CA THR A 91 -15.31 -19.84 8.37
C THR A 91 -16.73 -20.41 8.20
N PRO A 92 -17.39 -20.91 9.26
CA PRO A 92 -18.75 -21.44 9.16
C PRO A 92 -19.72 -20.46 8.50
N TRP A 93 -20.50 -20.95 7.53
CA TRP A 93 -21.35 -20.10 6.70
C TRP A 93 -22.42 -19.37 7.51
N ASP A 94 -22.99 -20.02 8.54
CA ASP A 94 -24.00 -19.40 9.40
C ASP A 94 -23.44 -18.25 10.28
N TRP A 95 -22.11 -18.14 10.40
CA TRP A 95 -21.46 -17.03 11.11
C TRP A 95 -21.35 -15.79 10.24
N GLN A 96 -21.09 -15.95 8.94
CA GLN A 96 -20.67 -14.86 8.06
C GLN A 96 -21.69 -13.69 8.01
N PRO A 97 -23.02 -13.91 7.95
CA PRO A 97 -23.99 -12.81 8.01
C PRO A 97 -23.98 -12.08 9.36
N LYS A 98 -23.76 -12.82 10.47
CA LYS A 98 -23.67 -12.25 11.82
C LYS A 98 -22.37 -11.44 11.98
N LEU A 99 -21.26 -11.94 11.44
CA LEU A 99 -19.97 -11.25 11.44
C LEU A 99 -19.99 -9.98 10.57
N LYS A 100 -20.64 -10.03 9.39
CA LYS A 100 -20.87 -8.84 8.56
C LYS A 100 -21.60 -7.75 9.34
N LYS A 101 -22.68 -8.09 10.04
CA LYS A 101 -23.41 -7.15 10.91
C LYS A 101 -22.51 -6.54 11.99
N VAL A 102 -21.70 -7.36 12.68
CA VAL A 102 -20.75 -6.86 13.68
C VAL A 102 -19.73 -5.90 13.06
N ALA A 103 -19.18 -6.22 11.89
CA ALA A 103 -18.24 -5.34 11.19
C ALA A 103 -18.88 -4.00 10.82
N GLU A 104 -20.10 -4.02 10.30
CA GLU A 104 -20.86 -2.81 9.94
C GLU A 104 -21.17 -1.94 11.16
N GLU A 105 -21.55 -2.55 12.29
CA GLU A 105 -21.78 -1.85 13.58
C GLU A 105 -20.51 -1.18 14.10
N GLU A 106 -19.34 -1.77 13.87
CA GLU A 106 -18.02 -1.17 14.18
C GLU A 106 -17.56 -0.16 13.10
N GLY A 107 -18.35 0.04 12.04
CA GLY A 107 -18.04 0.94 10.93
C GLY A 107 -16.89 0.45 10.06
N LEU A 108 -16.80 -0.87 9.84
CA LEU A 108 -15.93 -1.54 8.88
C LEU A 108 -16.74 -2.03 7.69
N ILE A 109 -16.10 -2.08 6.53
CA ILE A 109 -16.63 -2.80 5.38
C ILE A 109 -16.33 -4.29 5.56
N CYS A 110 -17.27 -5.17 5.23
CA CYS A 110 -17.07 -6.62 5.27
C CYS A 110 -17.40 -7.25 3.92
N PHE A 111 -16.45 -8.00 3.38
CA PHE A 111 -16.57 -8.81 2.18
C PHE A 111 -15.75 -10.09 2.32
N SER A 112 -15.72 -10.92 1.29
CA SER A 112 -15.07 -12.24 1.37
C SER A 112 -14.40 -12.65 0.07
N SER A 113 -13.59 -13.70 0.17
CA SER A 113 -13.06 -14.43 -0.97
C SER A 113 -13.90 -15.69 -1.18
N PRO A 114 -14.72 -15.78 -2.24
CA PRO A 114 -15.34 -17.03 -2.64
C PRO A 114 -14.33 -17.93 -3.37
N PHE A 115 -14.52 -19.25 -3.28
CA PHE A 115 -13.68 -20.24 -3.96
C PHE A 115 -14.47 -21.16 -4.91
N ASP A 116 -15.79 -20.96 -4.99
CA ASP A 116 -16.67 -21.71 -5.88
C ASP A 116 -17.99 -20.93 -6.10
N ASN A 117 -18.82 -21.33 -7.07
CA ASN A 117 -20.06 -20.62 -7.42
C ASN A 117 -21.09 -20.59 -6.28
N THR A 118 -21.14 -21.61 -5.43
CA THR A 118 -22.06 -21.65 -4.29
C THR A 118 -21.68 -20.60 -3.24
N ALA A 119 -20.37 -20.39 -3.03
CA ALA A 119 -19.87 -19.33 -2.17
C ALA A 119 -20.22 -17.94 -2.73
N VAL A 120 -20.10 -17.74 -4.04
CA VAL A 120 -20.50 -16.48 -4.70
C VAL A 120 -21.99 -16.21 -4.48
N ASP A 121 -22.86 -17.20 -4.70
CA ASP A 121 -24.31 -17.07 -4.54
C ASP A 121 -24.71 -16.81 -3.09
N PHE A 122 -23.98 -17.39 -2.14
CA PHE A 122 -24.13 -17.09 -0.72
C PHE A 122 -23.77 -15.64 -0.39
N LEU A 123 -22.64 -15.17 -0.92
CA LEU A 123 -22.18 -13.78 -0.73
C LEU A 123 -23.11 -12.75 -1.40
N GLU A 124 -23.79 -13.12 -2.50
CA GLU A 124 -24.84 -12.29 -3.10
C GLU A 124 -26.04 -12.13 -2.17
N LYS A 125 -26.49 -13.21 -1.52
CA LYS A 125 -27.55 -13.14 -0.50
C LYS A 125 -27.14 -12.28 0.70
N MET A 126 -25.85 -12.29 1.06
CA MET A 126 -25.30 -11.41 2.10
C MET A 126 -25.14 -9.95 1.65
N ASN A 127 -25.32 -9.67 0.36
CA ASN A 127 -25.08 -8.38 -0.26
C ASN A 127 -23.72 -7.78 0.14
N VAL A 128 -22.63 -8.52 -0.11
CA VAL A 128 -21.28 -7.98 0.07
C VAL A 128 -20.97 -6.93 -1.00
N PRO A 129 -20.13 -5.93 -0.71
CA PRO A 129 -19.90 -4.82 -1.64
C PRO A 129 -18.80 -5.06 -2.67
N ALA A 130 -17.99 -6.10 -2.51
CA ALA A 130 -16.90 -6.45 -3.41
C ALA A 130 -16.57 -7.94 -3.28
N TYR A 131 -15.81 -8.46 -4.24
CA TYR A 131 -15.26 -9.82 -4.19
C TYR A 131 -13.75 -9.80 -4.18
N LYS A 132 -13.15 -10.77 -3.48
CA LYS A 132 -11.73 -11.07 -3.56
C LYS A 132 -11.51 -12.39 -4.30
N ILE A 133 -10.78 -12.36 -5.40
CA ILE A 133 -10.21 -13.57 -6.02
C ILE A 133 -8.82 -13.77 -5.41
N ALA A 134 -8.61 -14.93 -4.78
CA ALA A 134 -7.31 -15.30 -4.23
C ALA A 134 -6.33 -15.72 -5.35
N SER A 135 -5.04 -15.79 -5.03
CA SER A 135 -3.99 -15.98 -6.04
C SER A 135 -4.14 -17.32 -6.78
N PHE A 136 -4.56 -18.38 -6.09
CA PHE A 136 -4.64 -19.71 -6.68
C PHE A 136 -5.79 -19.86 -7.68
N GLU A 137 -6.80 -18.98 -7.59
CA GLU A 137 -7.96 -18.98 -8.49
C GLU A 137 -7.76 -18.04 -9.70
N ILE A 138 -6.62 -17.37 -9.86
CA ILE A 138 -6.42 -16.40 -10.96
C ILE A 138 -6.51 -17.02 -12.36
N THR A 139 -6.22 -18.31 -12.48
CA THR A 139 -6.31 -19.06 -13.74
C THR A 139 -7.66 -19.74 -13.93
N ASP A 140 -8.57 -19.69 -12.95
CA ASP A 140 -9.94 -20.20 -13.08
C ASP A 140 -10.83 -19.18 -13.79
N ILE A 141 -10.66 -19.10 -15.11
CA ILE A 141 -11.31 -18.12 -15.97
C ILE A 141 -12.85 -18.20 -15.91
N PRO A 142 -13.49 -19.39 -15.99
CA PRO A 142 -14.95 -19.48 -15.83
C PRO A 142 -15.43 -18.97 -14.47
N PHE A 143 -14.69 -19.23 -13.40
CA PHE A 143 -15.03 -18.71 -12.07
C PHE A 143 -14.90 -17.19 -11.99
N ILE A 144 -13.82 -16.61 -12.53
CA ILE A 144 -13.64 -15.15 -12.58
C ILE A 144 -14.76 -14.48 -13.37
N GLU A 145 -15.20 -15.05 -14.50
CA GLU A 145 -16.35 -14.56 -15.25
C GLU A 145 -17.63 -14.60 -14.41
N TYR A 146 -17.86 -15.70 -13.69
CA TYR A 146 -19.03 -15.87 -12.83
C TYR A 146 -19.09 -14.80 -11.72
N VAL A 147 -17.95 -14.55 -11.06
CA VAL A 147 -17.82 -13.50 -10.04
C VAL A 147 -18.02 -12.12 -10.64
N ALA A 148 -17.35 -11.83 -11.75
CA ALA A 148 -17.40 -10.53 -12.40
C ALA A 148 -18.81 -10.18 -12.94
N ALA A 149 -19.58 -11.19 -13.38
CA ALA A 149 -20.94 -11.03 -13.90
C ALA A 149 -21.94 -10.51 -12.84
N LYS A 150 -21.59 -10.57 -11.55
CA LYS A 150 -22.39 -9.96 -10.47
C LYS A 150 -22.33 -8.43 -10.45
N GLY A 151 -21.44 -7.83 -11.25
CA GLY A 151 -21.37 -6.38 -11.46
C GLY A 151 -20.85 -5.59 -10.27
N LYS A 152 -20.16 -6.24 -9.33
CA LYS A 152 -19.51 -5.61 -8.16
C LYS A 152 -18.01 -5.48 -8.38
N PRO A 153 -17.31 -4.58 -7.67
CA PRO A 153 -15.85 -4.51 -7.71
C PRO A 153 -15.18 -5.85 -7.40
N VAL A 154 -14.15 -6.19 -8.19
CA VAL A 154 -13.38 -7.44 -8.05
C VAL A 154 -11.92 -7.12 -7.74
N ILE A 155 -11.42 -7.64 -6.63
CA ILE A 155 -10.02 -7.50 -6.19
C ILE A 155 -9.31 -8.84 -6.44
N ILE A 156 -8.32 -8.88 -7.33
CA ILE A 156 -7.66 -10.13 -7.75
C ILE A 156 -6.22 -10.13 -7.24
N SER A 157 -5.80 -11.14 -6.48
CA SER A 157 -4.38 -11.33 -6.14
C SER A 157 -3.65 -12.06 -7.26
N THR A 158 -2.39 -11.70 -7.50
CA THR A 158 -1.60 -12.23 -8.64
C THR A 158 -0.40 -13.07 -8.19
N GLY A 159 -0.51 -13.80 -7.08
CA GLY A 159 0.65 -14.36 -6.37
C GLY A 159 1.35 -15.55 -7.04
N ILE A 160 0.68 -16.21 -7.99
CA ILE A 160 1.25 -17.30 -8.80
C ILE A 160 1.24 -16.98 -10.30
N ALA A 161 0.88 -15.75 -10.65
CA ALA A 161 0.44 -15.41 -11.99
C ALA A 161 1.60 -15.01 -12.89
N GLU A 162 1.56 -15.49 -14.13
CA GLU A 162 2.30 -14.90 -15.23
C GLU A 162 1.55 -13.68 -15.80
N LEU A 163 2.22 -12.93 -16.68
CA LEU A 163 1.61 -11.77 -17.36
C LEU A 163 0.33 -12.18 -18.12
N SER A 164 0.37 -13.32 -18.83
CA SER A 164 -0.75 -13.90 -19.59
C SER A 164 -1.95 -14.26 -18.71
N ASP A 165 -1.72 -14.76 -17.50
CA ASP A 165 -2.79 -15.11 -16.56
C ASP A 165 -3.55 -13.85 -16.12
N ILE A 166 -2.82 -12.78 -15.81
CA ILE A 166 -3.41 -11.49 -15.45
C ILE A 166 -4.20 -10.91 -16.63
N GLU A 167 -3.65 -10.97 -17.85
CA GLU A 167 -4.36 -10.53 -19.04
C GLU A 167 -5.68 -11.28 -19.25
N GLU A 168 -5.67 -12.61 -19.09
CA GLU A 168 -6.86 -13.42 -19.31
C GLU A 168 -7.91 -13.21 -18.21
N ALA A 169 -7.50 -13.09 -16.95
CA ALA A 169 -8.38 -12.74 -15.84
C ALA A 169 -9.07 -11.37 -16.07
N LEU A 170 -8.34 -10.36 -16.54
CA LEU A 170 -8.92 -9.06 -16.88
C LEU A 170 -9.86 -9.14 -18.09
N LYS A 171 -9.52 -9.94 -19.11
CA LYS A 171 -10.39 -10.17 -20.27
C LYS A 171 -11.68 -10.86 -19.85
N ALA A 172 -11.64 -11.84 -18.95
CA ALA A 172 -12.81 -12.48 -18.36
C ALA A 172 -13.76 -11.47 -17.73
N CYS A 173 -13.26 -10.60 -16.83
CA CYS A 173 -14.10 -9.56 -16.24
C CYS A 173 -14.72 -8.63 -17.30
N LYS A 174 -13.93 -8.25 -18.31
CA LYS A 174 -14.38 -7.38 -19.40
C LYS A 174 -15.45 -8.03 -20.29
N ARG A 175 -15.37 -9.34 -20.55
CA ARG A 175 -16.36 -10.08 -21.37
C ARG A 175 -17.77 -9.98 -20.80
N VAL A 176 -17.89 -9.94 -19.47
CA VAL A 176 -19.17 -9.78 -18.76
C VAL A 176 -19.48 -8.32 -18.41
N GLY A 177 -18.73 -7.36 -18.97
CA GLY A 177 -18.98 -5.93 -18.82
C GLY A 177 -18.46 -5.30 -17.52
N ASN A 178 -17.72 -6.03 -16.69
CA ASN A 178 -17.19 -5.52 -15.43
C ASN A 178 -15.78 -4.94 -15.60
N ASN A 179 -15.64 -3.63 -15.38
CA ASN A 179 -14.37 -2.91 -15.46
C ASN A 179 -13.85 -2.42 -14.09
N GLU A 180 -14.56 -2.73 -13.01
CA GLU A 180 -14.21 -2.34 -11.64
C GLU A 180 -13.26 -3.36 -11.00
N VAL A 181 -12.09 -3.54 -11.63
CA VAL A 181 -11.10 -4.53 -11.23
C VAL A 181 -9.87 -3.89 -10.61
N VAL A 182 -9.40 -4.47 -9.50
CA VAL A 182 -8.13 -4.15 -8.84
C VAL A 182 -7.22 -5.35 -8.90
N LEU A 183 -5.93 -5.12 -9.16
CA LEU A 183 -4.92 -6.16 -9.03
C LEU A 183 -4.08 -5.95 -7.78
N LEU A 184 -3.88 -7.00 -6.99
CA LEU A 184 -2.94 -6.98 -5.86
C LEU A 184 -1.69 -7.75 -6.24
N LYS A 185 -0.55 -7.07 -6.24
CA LYS A 185 0.76 -7.73 -6.21
C LYS A 185 0.78 -8.64 -4.98
N CYS A 186 1.17 -9.89 -5.16
CA CYS A 186 1.21 -10.89 -4.09
C CYS A 186 2.41 -11.82 -4.32
N THR A 187 2.94 -12.42 -3.25
CA THR A 187 3.83 -13.60 -3.33
C THR A 187 3.15 -14.68 -2.49
N SER A 188 2.79 -15.80 -3.10
CA SER A 188 2.03 -16.88 -2.43
C SER A 188 2.93 -17.77 -1.57
N GLU A 189 3.66 -17.16 -0.64
CA GLU A 189 4.56 -17.81 0.32
C GLU A 189 4.27 -17.27 1.74
N TYR A 190 4.40 -18.14 2.75
CA TYR A 190 3.80 -17.91 4.07
C TYR A 190 4.74 -18.32 5.23
N PRO A 191 5.55 -17.38 5.77
CA PRO A 191 5.70 -15.99 5.36
C PRO A 191 6.52 -15.85 4.07
N ALA A 192 6.26 -14.79 3.31
CA ALA A 192 7.03 -14.49 2.10
C ALA A 192 8.38 -13.86 2.46
N PRO A 193 9.50 -14.33 1.87
CA PRO A 193 10.81 -13.70 2.03
C PRO A 193 10.84 -12.35 1.29
N TYR A 194 11.63 -11.40 1.80
CA TYR A 194 11.61 -10.01 1.30
C TYR A 194 12.15 -9.90 -0.13
N GLU A 195 13.14 -10.71 -0.46
CA GLU A 195 13.79 -10.81 -1.77
C GLU A 195 12.82 -11.18 -2.90
N ASP A 196 11.75 -11.92 -2.60
CA ASP A 196 10.79 -12.42 -3.60
C ASP A 196 9.56 -11.50 -3.74
N ILE A 197 9.50 -10.38 -3.00
CA ILE A 197 8.35 -9.48 -3.02
C ILE A 197 8.27 -8.65 -4.30
N ASN A 198 9.38 -8.29 -4.92
CA ASN A 198 9.36 -7.60 -6.22
C ASN A 198 8.44 -6.35 -6.28
N LEU A 199 8.54 -5.44 -5.30
CA LEU A 199 7.65 -4.27 -5.18
C LEU A 199 7.59 -3.36 -6.43
N LYS A 200 8.65 -3.35 -7.26
CA LYS A 200 8.69 -2.61 -8.53
C LYS A 200 7.61 -3.05 -9.53
N THR A 201 7.04 -4.24 -9.34
CA THR A 201 5.94 -4.75 -10.15
C THR A 201 4.64 -3.95 -9.93
N ILE A 202 4.44 -3.33 -8.76
CA ILE A 202 3.22 -2.53 -8.48
C ILE A 202 3.03 -1.38 -9.48
N PRO A 203 3.99 -0.45 -9.66
CA PRO A 203 3.82 0.63 -10.62
C PRO A 203 3.79 0.12 -12.07
N ASN A 204 4.52 -0.96 -12.39
CA ASN A 204 4.47 -1.56 -13.73
C ASN A 204 3.10 -2.19 -14.04
N MET A 205 2.47 -2.89 -13.10
CA MET A 205 1.11 -3.43 -13.25
C MET A 205 0.08 -2.30 -13.47
N ALA A 206 0.22 -1.19 -12.75
CA ALA A 206 -0.66 -0.04 -12.90
C ALA A 206 -0.57 0.58 -14.30
N GLU A 207 0.65 0.70 -14.83
CA GLU A 207 0.91 1.21 -16.18
C GLU A 207 0.44 0.23 -17.27
N THR A 208 0.79 -1.05 -17.12
CA THR A 208 0.54 -2.10 -18.13
C THR A 208 -0.95 -2.39 -18.30
N PHE A 209 -1.69 -2.48 -17.20
CA PHE A 209 -3.09 -2.88 -17.21
C PHE A 209 -4.07 -1.70 -17.03
N GLU A 210 -3.55 -0.49 -16.77
CA GLU A 210 -4.35 0.71 -16.51
C GLU A 210 -5.42 0.49 -15.43
N VAL A 211 -5.11 -0.28 -14.39
CA VAL A 211 -6.01 -0.59 -13.27
C VAL A 211 -5.52 0.03 -11.96
N VAL A 212 -6.41 0.09 -10.98
CA VAL A 212 -5.98 0.33 -9.61
C VAL A 212 -5.18 -0.88 -9.15
N VAL A 213 -4.07 -0.64 -8.48
CA VAL A 213 -3.19 -1.68 -7.94
C VAL A 213 -3.09 -1.60 -6.43
N GLY A 214 -2.75 -2.72 -5.81
CA GLY A 214 -2.43 -2.79 -4.40
C GLY A 214 -1.44 -3.91 -4.10
N ILE A 215 -1.40 -4.29 -2.83
CA ILE A 215 -0.58 -5.40 -2.35
C ILE A 215 -1.39 -6.30 -1.42
N SER A 216 -1.24 -7.60 -1.58
CA SER A 216 -1.56 -8.61 -0.57
C SER A 216 -0.23 -9.12 -0.03
N ASP A 217 0.04 -8.81 1.23
CA ASP A 217 1.38 -8.88 1.81
C ASP A 217 1.50 -9.99 2.87
N HIS A 218 2.30 -11.01 2.58
CA HIS A 218 2.57 -12.13 3.49
C HIS A 218 3.94 -12.06 4.19
N THR A 219 4.66 -10.93 4.12
CA THR A 219 5.90 -10.79 4.89
C THR A 219 5.63 -10.58 6.38
N LEU A 220 6.66 -10.77 7.20
CA LEU A 220 6.63 -10.23 8.56
C LEU A 220 6.84 -8.71 8.53
N GLY A 221 6.36 -8.01 9.57
CA GLY A 221 6.58 -6.57 9.74
C GLY A 221 5.83 -5.67 8.74
N THR A 222 6.15 -4.37 8.77
CA THR A 222 5.37 -3.30 8.09
C THR A 222 6.01 -2.76 6.81
N SER A 223 7.30 -3.03 6.61
CA SER A 223 8.13 -2.37 5.58
C SER A 223 7.58 -2.52 4.17
N VAL A 224 7.07 -3.70 3.84
CA VAL A 224 6.56 -4.02 2.50
C VAL A 224 5.27 -3.28 2.21
N SER A 225 4.25 -3.38 3.07
CA SER A 225 3.01 -2.59 2.97
C SER A 225 3.25 -1.08 2.85
N VAL A 226 4.17 -0.53 3.65
CA VAL A 226 4.49 0.91 3.63
C VAL A 226 5.17 1.31 2.31
N ALA A 227 6.17 0.54 1.87
CA ALA A 227 6.86 0.78 0.61
C ALA A 227 5.95 0.61 -0.61
N ALA A 228 5.02 -0.36 -0.57
CA ALA A 228 4.01 -0.55 -1.61
C ALA A 228 3.15 0.70 -1.82
N VAL A 229 2.69 1.34 -0.74
CA VAL A 229 1.93 2.60 -0.82
C VAL A 229 2.77 3.72 -1.41
N ALA A 230 4.06 3.81 -1.05
CA ALA A 230 4.98 4.77 -1.66
C ALA A 230 5.17 4.56 -3.18
N LEU A 231 5.00 3.31 -3.65
CA LEU A 231 5.05 2.92 -5.05
C LEU A 231 3.70 2.96 -5.77
N GLY A 232 2.65 3.47 -5.11
CA GLY A 232 1.34 3.70 -5.72
C GLY A 232 0.25 2.66 -5.38
N ALA A 233 0.51 1.70 -4.49
CA ALA A 233 -0.54 0.80 -4.01
C ALA A 233 -1.69 1.56 -3.33
N LYS A 234 -2.92 1.23 -3.69
CA LYS A 234 -4.17 1.81 -3.17
C LYS A 234 -5.02 0.83 -2.36
N ILE A 235 -4.63 -0.43 -2.34
CA ILE A 235 -5.13 -1.43 -1.42
C ILE A 235 -3.94 -2.08 -0.73
N VAL A 236 -4.05 -2.29 0.58
CA VAL A 236 -3.10 -3.08 1.37
C VAL A 236 -3.90 -4.13 2.12
N GLU A 237 -3.61 -5.40 1.85
CA GLU A 237 -4.20 -6.55 2.53
C GLU A 237 -3.14 -7.26 3.37
N LYS A 238 -3.48 -7.54 4.63
CA LYS A 238 -2.60 -8.23 5.58
C LYS A 238 -3.41 -9.18 6.45
N HIS A 239 -2.91 -10.39 6.66
CA HIS A 239 -3.52 -11.31 7.63
C HIS A 239 -3.44 -10.74 9.04
N PHE A 240 -4.50 -10.94 9.81
CA PHE A 240 -4.69 -10.36 11.13
C PHE A 240 -5.06 -11.43 12.15
N THR A 241 -4.36 -11.45 13.28
CA THR A 241 -4.63 -12.38 14.39
C THR A 241 -4.66 -11.64 15.73
N LEU A 242 -5.29 -12.24 16.74
CA LEU A 242 -5.31 -11.69 18.10
C LEU A 242 -3.94 -11.83 18.78
N ASP A 243 -3.32 -13.00 18.61
CA ASP A 243 -2.05 -13.38 19.24
C ASP A 243 -1.50 -14.60 18.48
N ARG A 244 -0.28 -14.50 17.98
CA ARG A 244 0.35 -15.60 17.22
C ARG A 244 0.59 -16.84 18.07
N ASN A 245 0.71 -16.68 19.40
CA ASN A 245 0.93 -17.78 20.33
C ASN A 245 -0.30 -18.69 20.50
N LEU A 246 -1.49 -18.25 20.08
CA LEU A 246 -2.69 -19.10 20.05
C LEU A 246 -2.62 -20.20 18.98
N GLY A 247 -1.63 -20.15 18.08
CA GLY A 247 -1.49 -21.09 16.98
C GLY A 247 -2.59 -20.93 15.93
N GLY A 248 -2.80 -21.97 15.13
CA GLY A 248 -3.72 -21.97 14.00
C GLY A 248 -3.00 -22.04 12.65
N PRO A 249 -3.72 -22.30 11.55
CA PRO A 249 -3.12 -22.48 10.23
C PRO A 249 -2.31 -21.26 9.76
N ASP A 250 -2.81 -20.05 10.05
CA ASP A 250 -2.28 -18.82 9.46
C ASP A 250 -1.59 -17.89 10.46
N SER A 251 -1.51 -18.30 11.73
CA SER A 251 -1.09 -17.38 12.80
C SER A 251 0.36 -16.93 12.64
N LYS A 252 1.26 -17.79 12.14
CA LYS A 252 2.71 -17.53 12.08
C LYS A 252 3.09 -16.29 11.28
N PHE A 253 2.33 -15.94 10.25
CA PHE A 253 2.59 -14.80 9.38
C PHE A 253 1.56 -13.67 9.51
N SER A 254 0.55 -13.85 10.38
CA SER A 254 -0.48 -12.85 10.64
C SER A 254 0.03 -11.75 11.58
N MET A 255 -0.40 -10.50 11.33
CA MET A 255 -0.09 -9.36 12.20
C MET A 255 -0.99 -9.33 13.43
N GLU A 256 -0.39 -9.00 14.58
CA GLU A 256 -1.12 -8.72 15.82
C GLU A 256 -1.65 -7.27 15.87
N PRO A 257 -2.61 -6.94 16.75
CA PRO A 257 -3.29 -5.64 16.74
C PRO A 257 -2.35 -4.43 16.81
N LYS A 258 -1.30 -4.51 17.64
CA LYS A 258 -0.31 -3.44 17.78
C LYS A 258 0.55 -3.26 16.52
N GLU A 259 0.92 -4.37 15.89
CA GLU A 259 1.75 -4.37 14.67
C GLU A 259 0.95 -3.83 13.48
N PHE A 260 -0.30 -4.27 13.35
CA PHE A 260 -1.22 -3.76 12.35
C PHE A 260 -1.49 -2.26 12.53
N LYS A 261 -1.70 -1.80 13.77
CA LYS A 261 -1.83 -0.37 14.07
C LYS A 261 -0.60 0.42 13.63
N ASN A 262 0.60 -0.08 13.96
CA ASN A 262 1.85 0.56 13.55
C ASN A 262 1.97 0.61 12.01
N MET A 263 1.53 -0.43 11.30
CA MET A 263 1.46 -0.45 9.83
C MET A 263 0.53 0.63 9.31
N VAL A 264 -0.70 0.71 9.82
CA VAL A 264 -1.70 1.72 9.43
C VAL A 264 -1.15 3.13 9.66
N ASP A 265 -0.64 3.43 10.85
CA ASP A 265 -0.11 4.75 11.19
C ASP A 265 1.07 5.12 10.27
N SER A 266 1.94 4.16 9.95
CA SER A 266 3.07 4.36 9.03
C SER A 266 2.61 4.64 7.60
N ILE A 267 1.61 3.90 7.11
CA ILE A 267 0.97 4.15 5.81
C ILE A 267 0.41 5.58 5.77
N ARG A 268 -0.36 5.99 6.78
CA ARG A 268 -0.93 7.35 6.84
C ARG A 268 0.13 8.45 6.89
N ASN A 269 1.28 8.19 7.52
CA ASN A 269 2.40 9.12 7.52
C ASN A 269 3.07 9.23 6.14
N VAL A 270 3.27 8.10 5.45
CA VAL A 270 3.83 8.09 4.09
C VAL A 270 2.89 8.80 3.12
N GLU A 271 1.58 8.60 3.20
CA GLU A 271 0.61 9.31 2.36
C GLU A 271 0.71 10.83 2.49
N LYS A 272 0.89 11.33 3.72
CA LYS A 272 1.13 12.77 3.97
C LYS A 272 2.46 13.23 3.41
N ALA A 273 3.48 12.37 3.43
CA ALA A 273 4.85 12.69 3.00
C ALA A 273 5.06 12.62 1.48
N LEU A 274 4.30 11.78 0.76
CA LEU A 274 4.44 11.61 -0.69
C LEU A 274 4.23 12.93 -1.45
N GLY A 275 3.24 13.72 -1.03
CA GLY A 275 3.00 15.05 -1.59
C GLY A 275 2.79 15.04 -3.11
N LYS A 276 3.41 16.00 -3.78
CA LYS A 276 3.37 16.17 -5.24
C LYS A 276 4.76 16.48 -5.76
N VAL A 277 5.02 16.19 -7.04
CA VAL A 277 6.23 16.65 -7.71
C VAL A 277 6.20 18.18 -7.74
N THR A 278 7.16 18.83 -7.08
CA THR A 278 7.29 20.28 -7.06
C THR A 278 8.74 20.71 -6.85
N TYR A 279 9.14 21.76 -7.55
CA TYR A 279 10.40 22.51 -7.32
C TYR A 279 10.12 23.89 -6.71
N GLU A 280 8.86 24.21 -6.48
CA GLU A 280 8.44 25.43 -5.80
C GLU A 280 8.74 25.30 -4.30
N LEU A 281 9.30 26.36 -3.75
CA LEU A 281 9.59 26.44 -2.32
C LEU A 281 8.34 26.86 -1.57
N THR A 282 8.07 26.19 -0.45
CA THR A 282 7.14 26.69 0.56
C THR A 282 7.62 28.02 1.12
N GLU A 283 6.72 28.84 1.68
CA GLU A 283 7.09 30.10 2.34
C GLU A 283 8.16 29.92 3.42
N ARG A 284 8.09 28.80 4.16
CA ARG A 284 9.10 28.43 5.16
C ARG A 284 10.46 28.19 4.51
N GLN A 285 10.51 27.46 3.40
CA GLN A 285 11.75 27.22 2.66
C GLN A 285 12.31 28.50 2.02
N ILE A 286 11.46 29.42 1.54
CA ILE A 286 11.88 30.74 1.04
C ILE A 286 12.58 31.52 2.16
N LYS A 287 11.99 31.59 3.35
CA LYS A 287 12.62 32.23 4.52
C LYS A 287 13.93 31.56 4.91
N SER A 288 14.01 30.23 4.86
CA SER A 288 15.27 29.51 5.14
C SER A 288 16.40 29.84 4.18
N ARG A 289 16.14 30.44 3.01
CA ARG A 289 17.21 30.94 2.11
C ARG A 289 18.04 32.04 2.76
N GLU A 290 17.57 32.72 3.79
CA GLU A 290 18.37 33.67 4.56
C GLU A 290 19.61 33.00 5.21
N HIS A 291 19.58 31.67 5.40
CA HIS A 291 20.74 30.90 5.87
C HIS A 291 21.66 30.41 4.74
N SER A 292 21.37 30.72 3.47
CA SER A 292 22.24 30.37 2.34
C SER A 292 23.48 31.26 2.30
N ARG A 293 24.44 30.92 1.43
CA ARG A 293 25.57 31.81 1.15
C ARG A 293 25.13 32.92 0.19
N SER A 294 25.73 34.08 0.35
CA SER A 294 25.68 35.19 -0.60
C SER A 294 27.01 35.93 -0.56
N LEU A 295 27.21 36.92 -1.43
CA LEU A 295 28.44 37.70 -1.45
C LEU A 295 28.41 38.77 -0.35
N PHE A 296 29.45 38.77 0.48
CA PHE A 296 29.62 39.71 1.58
C PHE A 296 31.01 40.34 1.53
N VAL A 297 31.06 41.59 1.97
CA VAL A 297 32.31 42.32 2.21
C VAL A 297 32.93 41.85 3.52
N VAL A 298 34.14 41.31 3.48
CA VAL A 298 34.84 40.72 4.64
C VAL A 298 36.01 41.56 5.18
N LYS A 299 36.40 42.59 4.44
CA LYS A 299 37.33 43.66 4.83
C LYS A 299 36.72 44.98 4.37
N ASP A 300 36.95 46.08 5.08
CA ASP A 300 36.51 47.41 4.62
C ASP A 300 37.08 47.71 3.23
N ILE A 301 36.29 48.37 2.37
CA ILE A 301 36.65 48.71 0.97
C ILE A 301 36.43 50.21 0.76
N LYS A 302 37.43 50.94 0.26
CA LYS A 302 37.33 52.39 -0.03
C LYS A 302 36.61 52.66 -1.36
N ALA A 303 36.07 53.87 -1.52
CA ALA A 303 35.52 54.30 -2.79
C ALA A 303 36.59 54.24 -3.90
N GLY A 304 36.27 53.63 -5.03
CA GLY A 304 37.18 53.40 -6.16
C GLY A 304 38.13 52.20 -6.01
N GLU A 305 38.17 51.54 -4.85
CA GLU A 305 38.99 50.34 -4.60
C GLU A 305 38.39 49.12 -5.34
N MET A 306 39.25 48.19 -5.77
CA MET A 306 38.81 46.99 -6.49
C MET A 306 38.25 45.92 -5.55
N PHE A 307 37.18 45.24 -5.98
CA PHE A 307 36.75 43.99 -5.35
C PHE A 307 37.73 42.85 -5.70
N THR A 308 38.15 42.11 -4.68
CA THR A 308 39.13 41.02 -4.78
C THR A 308 38.67 39.81 -3.98
N GLN A 309 39.29 38.65 -4.19
CA GLN A 309 39.01 37.44 -3.41
C GLN A 309 39.28 37.62 -1.89
N GLU A 310 40.07 38.62 -1.51
CA GLU A 310 40.38 38.88 -0.12
C GLU A 310 39.35 39.76 0.61
N ASN A 311 38.70 40.68 -0.11
CA ASN A 311 37.79 41.66 0.50
C ASN A 311 36.31 41.33 0.28
N ILE A 312 35.97 40.43 -0.65
CA ILE A 312 34.64 39.82 -0.76
C ILE A 312 34.72 38.29 -0.66
N LYS A 313 33.73 37.68 -0.01
CA LYS A 313 33.61 36.22 0.04
C LYS A 313 32.16 35.79 -0.14
N SER A 314 31.99 34.62 -0.74
CA SER A 314 30.76 33.85 -0.62
C SER A 314 30.68 33.32 0.81
N ILE A 315 29.83 33.87 1.66
CA ILE A 315 29.63 33.41 3.05
C ILE A 315 28.15 33.54 3.43
N ARG A 316 27.74 32.91 4.54
CA ARG A 316 26.41 33.14 5.13
C ARG A 316 26.40 34.46 5.90
N PRO A 317 25.25 35.13 6.05
CA PRO A 317 23.89 34.77 5.60
C PRO A 317 23.60 35.06 4.11
N GLY A 318 22.37 34.83 3.66
CA GLY A 318 21.90 34.92 2.28
C GLY A 318 21.31 36.27 1.87
N PHE A 319 21.86 37.39 2.36
CA PHE A 319 21.30 38.74 2.15
C PHE A 319 22.02 39.57 1.06
N GLY A 320 23.18 39.12 0.58
CA GLY A 320 23.92 39.76 -0.51
C GLY A 320 23.59 39.19 -1.88
N MET A 321 24.36 39.62 -2.89
CA MET A 321 24.28 39.10 -4.25
C MET A 321 24.49 37.58 -4.29
N GLU A 322 23.84 36.92 -5.24
CA GLU A 322 24.05 35.49 -5.49
C GLU A 322 25.52 35.20 -5.79
N THR A 323 26.03 34.09 -5.24
CA THR A 323 27.46 33.76 -5.29
C THR A 323 27.96 33.46 -6.70
N LYS A 324 27.05 33.11 -7.62
CA LYS A 324 27.38 32.87 -9.05
C LYS A 324 27.98 34.10 -9.73
N TYR A 325 27.71 35.30 -9.21
CA TYR A 325 28.22 36.56 -9.76
C TYR A 325 29.60 36.95 -9.23
N ILE A 326 30.27 36.12 -8.41
CA ILE A 326 31.55 36.52 -7.78
C ILE A 326 32.62 36.92 -8.80
N ASN A 327 32.70 36.20 -9.93
CA ASN A 327 33.66 36.49 -10.99
C ASN A 327 33.32 37.76 -11.78
N ASP A 328 32.04 38.13 -11.83
CA ASP A 328 31.59 39.38 -12.47
C ASP A 328 31.93 40.61 -11.61
N VAL A 329 32.07 40.40 -10.29
CA VAL A 329 32.38 41.45 -9.33
C VAL A 329 33.89 41.64 -9.17
N ILE A 330 34.67 40.56 -9.16
CA ILE A 330 36.13 40.63 -9.00
C ILE A 330 36.73 41.52 -10.10
N GLY A 331 37.60 42.47 -9.71
CA GLY A 331 38.22 43.44 -10.61
C GLY A 331 37.35 44.67 -10.90
N LYS A 332 36.08 44.71 -10.50
CA LYS A 332 35.26 45.94 -10.52
C LYS A 332 35.63 46.85 -9.35
N LYS A 333 35.24 48.12 -9.43
CA LYS A 333 35.52 49.13 -8.38
C LYS A 333 34.29 49.40 -7.51
N ALA A 334 34.50 49.65 -6.22
CA ALA A 334 33.45 50.03 -5.29
C ALA A 334 32.99 51.47 -5.53
N LYS A 335 31.68 51.69 -5.66
CA LYS A 335 31.09 53.02 -5.95
C LYS A 335 31.23 54.01 -4.78
N SER A 336 31.32 53.49 -3.55
CA SER A 336 31.47 54.24 -2.31
C SER A 336 32.32 53.45 -1.32
N TYR A 337 32.61 54.00 -0.15
CA TYR A 337 33.14 53.21 0.96
C TYR A 337 32.11 52.13 1.38
N ILE A 338 32.59 50.92 1.67
CA ILE A 338 31.76 49.77 2.10
C ILE A 338 32.40 49.13 3.33
N LYS A 339 31.63 49.04 4.43
CA LYS A 339 32.08 48.47 5.70
C LYS A 339 32.10 46.93 5.64
N LYS A 340 33.06 46.30 6.33
CA LYS A 340 33.07 44.86 6.62
C LYS A 340 31.73 44.43 7.23
N GLY A 341 31.23 43.29 6.77
CA GLY A 341 29.93 42.72 7.16
C GLY A 341 28.76 43.21 6.32
N THR A 342 28.99 44.06 5.32
CA THR A 342 27.91 44.53 4.41
C THR A 342 27.56 43.44 3.40
N PRO A 343 26.27 43.09 3.21
CA PRO A 343 25.84 42.27 2.09
C PRO A 343 26.14 43.01 0.79
N LEU A 344 26.90 42.38 -0.11
CA LEU A 344 27.24 43.02 -1.37
C LEU A 344 25.98 43.16 -2.22
N ALA A 345 25.71 44.37 -2.73
CA ALA A 345 24.60 44.66 -3.64
C ALA A 345 25.14 45.26 -4.96
N ARG A 346 24.44 45.05 -6.08
CA ARG A 346 24.86 45.57 -7.39
C ARG A 346 25.03 47.09 -7.39
N SER A 347 24.24 47.80 -6.58
CA SER A 347 24.32 49.26 -6.41
C SER A 347 25.63 49.76 -5.80
N LEU A 348 26.42 48.87 -5.17
CA LEU A 348 27.71 49.19 -4.57
C LEU A 348 28.88 49.07 -5.57
N ILE A 349 28.62 48.62 -6.79
CA ILE A 349 29.61 48.35 -7.84
C ILE A 349 29.53 49.47 -8.88
N MET A 350 30.68 49.96 -9.36
CA MET A 350 30.77 50.93 -10.45
C MET A 350 30.51 50.31 -11.82
#